data_AF-A0A644SU74-F1
#
_entry.id   AF-A0A644SU74-F1
#
_cell.length_a   1.000
_cell.length_b   1.000
_cell.length_c   1.000
_cell.angle_alpha   90.00
_cell.angle_beta   90.00
_cell.angle_gamma   90.00
#
_symmetry.space_group_name_H-M   'P 1'
#
loop_
_entity.id
_entity.type
_entity.pdbx_description
1 polymer ?
#
loop_
_entity_poly.entity_id
_entity_poly.type
_entity_poly.pdbx_seq_one_letter_code
_entity_poly.pdbx_strand_id
1 'polypeptide(L)'
;MKIMINGINAGLRFSSAHIIPVHASCGFIHGHSYFVDVEIEGNRSGDYDFVVDFKDVKNSVRSICKKLDHRVLIPINNKNMKFKGINSSEELNSNEENSEFDNNDCEKSSESDTCDCEKSEDSKELSVLDFCNKDYVEFSIKNKEYKFPMEDCVLLPLKHSSAEELSQYFANIIFEDLKEKGYEIESVSVCVNEGIGQGAFCKKE
;
A
#
# COMPACT_ATOMS: atom_id res chain seq x y z
N MET A 1 -9.83 26.04 -7.81
CA MET A 1 -10.54 26.23 -6.50
C MET A 1 -10.08 25.13 -5.55
N LYS A 2 -10.13 25.35 -4.23
CA LYS A 2 -9.73 24.34 -3.24
C LYS A 2 -10.84 24.02 -2.24
N ILE A 3 -10.96 22.73 -1.88
CA ILE A 3 -11.73 22.27 -0.73
C ILE A 3 -10.83 21.56 0.28
N MET A 4 -11.25 21.51 1.54
CA MET A 4 -10.53 20.85 2.63
C MET A 4 -11.52 20.08 3.51
N ILE A 5 -11.14 18.86 3.91
CA ILE A 5 -11.84 18.04 4.88
C ILE A 5 -10.89 17.76 6.03
N ASN A 6 -11.22 18.29 7.21
CA ASN A 6 -10.51 17.97 8.44
C ASN A 6 -10.92 16.57 8.93
N GLY A 7 -9.96 15.68 9.05
CA GLY A 7 -10.15 14.27 9.37
C GLY A 7 -10.69 14.03 10.77
N ILE A 8 -10.21 14.77 11.77
CA ILE A 8 -10.69 14.66 13.15
C ILE A 8 -12.19 15.00 13.20
N ASN A 9 -12.55 16.17 12.67
CA ASN A 9 -13.93 16.66 12.70
C ASN A 9 -14.88 15.86 11.80
N ALA A 10 -14.39 15.29 10.69
CA ALA A 10 -15.18 14.47 9.77
C ALA A 10 -15.25 12.97 10.16
N GLY A 11 -14.53 12.56 11.21
CA GLY A 11 -14.46 11.17 11.66
C GLY A 11 -13.70 10.25 10.69
N LEU A 12 -12.70 10.78 9.98
CA LEU A 12 -11.82 10.05 9.08
C LEU A 12 -10.60 9.56 9.86
N ARG A 13 -10.80 8.47 10.59
CA ARG A 13 -9.83 7.94 11.56
C ARG A 13 -9.80 6.42 11.54
N PHE A 14 -8.67 5.87 11.97
CA PHE A 14 -8.48 4.44 12.20
C PHE A 14 -7.42 4.24 13.28
N SER A 15 -7.46 3.13 14.02
CA SER A 15 -6.43 2.77 15.00
C SER A 15 -5.78 1.46 14.60
N SER A 16 -4.46 1.46 14.47
CA SER A 16 -3.70 0.29 14.03
C SER A 16 -2.40 0.16 14.79
N ALA A 17 -1.94 -1.08 14.92
CA ALA A 17 -0.57 -1.36 15.29
C ALA A 17 0.32 -1.41 14.03
N HIS A 18 1.60 -1.08 14.17
CA HIS A 18 2.54 -1.16 13.07
C HIS A 18 3.97 -1.40 13.58
N ILE A 19 4.90 -1.64 12.65
CA ILE A 19 6.33 -1.81 12.91
C ILE A 19 7.09 -1.14 11.78
N ILE A 20 8.08 -0.29 12.11
CA ILE A 20 9.05 0.22 11.14
C ILE A 20 10.33 -0.63 11.26
N PRO A 21 10.63 -1.53 10.32
CA PRO A 21 11.75 -2.45 10.45
C PRO A 21 13.08 -1.72 10.70
N VAL A 22 13.87 -2.22 11.65
CA VAL A 22 15.23 -1.73 11.97
C VAL A 22 15.28 -0.33 12.64
N HIS A 23 14.15 0.37 12.79
CA HIS A 23 14.12 1.65 13.51
C HIS A 23 14.36 1.49 15.03
N ALA A 24 14.99 2.48 15.67
CA ALA A 24 15.43 2.38 17.07
C ALA A 24 14.26 2.29 18.08
N SER A 25 13.23 3.13 17.92
CA SER A 25 12.02 3.13 18.76
C SER A 25 10.84 2.46 18.06
N CYS A 26 10.49 2.93 16.86
CA CYS A 26 9.42 2.37 16.03
C CYS A 26 9.69 0.94 15.48
N GLY A 27 10.84 0.33 15.78
CA GLY A 27 11.13 -1.08 15.46
C GLY A 27 10.57 -2.10 16.47
N PHE A 28 9.83 -1.63 17.46
CA PHE A 28 8.94 -2.44 18.29
C PHE A 28 7.49 -2.28 17.83
N ILE A 29 6.66 -3.30 18.06
CA ILE A 29 5.23 -3.17 17.80
C ILE A 29 4.66 -2.13 18.76
N HIS A 30 3.97 -1.17 18.18
CA HIS A 30 3.20 -0.15 18.87
C HIS A 30 2.05 0.26 17.95
N GLY A 31 1.23 1.22 18.36
CA GLY A 31 0.12 1.67 17.53
C GLY A 31 -0.22 3.12 17.76
N HIS A 32 -1.07 3.63 16.87
CA HIS A 32 -1.52 5.00 16.83
C HIS A 32 -3.03 5.05 16.59
N SER A 33 -3.64 6.15 17.01
CA SER A 33 -4.97 6.55 16.56
C SER A 33 -4.80 7.58 15.44
N TYR A 34 -4.76 7.07 14.22
CA TYR A 34 -4.55 7.87 13.03
C TYR A 34 -5.78 8.69 12.65
N PHE A 35 -5.56 9.84 12.02
CA PHE A 35 -6.62 10.57 11.31
C PHE A 35 -6.10 11.18 10.01
N VAL A 36 -7.01 11.35 9.06
CA VAL A 36 -6.68 11.67 7.67
C VAL A 36 -7.34 12.97 7.24
N ASP A 37 -6.54 14.00 7.01
CA ASP A 37 -6.98 15.25 6.39
C ASP A 37 -6.82 15.17 4.88
N VAL A 38 -7.75 15.79 4.14
CA VAL A 38 -7.72 15.79 2.67
C VAL A 38 -7.96 17.20 2.15
N GLU A 39 -7.09 17.67 1.27
CA GLU A 39 -7.28 18.85 0.43
C GLU A 39 -7.42 18.42 -1.03
N ILE A 40 -8.34 19.04 -1.76
CA ILE A 40 -8.54 18.78 -3.19
C ILE A 40 -8.58 20.10 -3.94
N GLU A 41 -7.79 20.19 -5.00
CA GLU A 41 -7.76 21.34 -5.89
C GLU A 41 -8.28 20.94 -7.28
N GLY A 42 -9.09 21.81 -7.88
CA GLY A 42 -9.65 21.60 -9.20
C GLY A 42 -10.61 22.70 -9.62
N ASN A 43 -11.16 22.56 -10.82
CA ASN A 43 -12.19 23.45 -11.35
C ASN A 43 -13.56 22.98 -10.90
N ARG A 44 -14.50 23.94 -10.78
CA ARG A 44 -15.89 23.61 -10.50
C ARG A 44 -16.51 23.05 -11.79
N SER A 45 -17.29 21.98 -11.67
CA SER A 45 -17.88 21.29 -12.82
C SER A 45 -19.22 20.63 -12.46
N GLY A 46 -19.90 20.09 -13.48
CA GLY A 46 -21.19 19.42 -13.36
C GLY A 46 -22.37 20.35 -13.04
N ASP A 47 -23.55 19.76 -12.87
CA ASP A 47 -24.82 20.49 -12.69
C ASP A 47 -24.88 21.31 -11.39
N TYR A 48 -24.10 20.91 -10.38
CA TYR A 48 -24.05 21.56 -9.07
C TYR A 48 -22.88 22.54 -8.92
N ASP A 49 -22.01 22.64 -9.94
CA ASP A 49 -20.87 23.56 -9.96
C ASP A 49 -19.97 23.36 -8.72
N PHE A 50 -19.62 22.11 -8.42
CA PHE A 50 -18.72 21.72 -7.30
C PHE A 50 -17.33 21.36 -7.83
N VAL A 51 -16.30 21.48 -6.98
CA VAL A 51 -15.01 20.84 -7.27
C VAL A 51 -15.15 19.32 -7.16
N VAL A 52 -15.78 18.85 -6.08
CA VAL A 52 -16.12 17.45 -5.81
C VAL A 52 -17.18 17.39 -4.70
N ASP A 53 -18.04 16.37 -4.68
CA ASP A 53 -18.95 16.14 -3.56
C ASP A 53 -18.18 15.65 -2.32
N PHE A 54 -18.31 16.35 -1.20
CA PHE A 54 -17.69 15.97 0.06
C PHE A 54 -18.03 14.55 0.52
N LYS A 55 -19.22 14.05 0.20
CA LYS A 55 -19.67 12.68 0.52
C LYS A 55 -18.79 11.66 -0.19
N ASP A 56 -18.46 11.88 -1.45
CA ASP A 56 -17.65 10.94 -2.23
C ASP A 56 -16.21 10.87 -1.71
N VAL A 57 -15.62 12.02 -1.41
CA VAL A 57 -14.28 12.10 -0.78
C VAL A 57 -14.29 11.37 0.57
N LYS A 58 -15.28 11.67 1.44
CA LYS A 58 -15.39 11.01 2.75
C LYS A 58 -15.60 9.50 2.63
N ASN A 59 -16.36 9.04 1.65
CA ASN A 59 -16.59 7.61 1.43
C ASN A 59 -15.31 6.90 0.98
N SER A 60 -14.55 7.53 0.07
CA SER A 60 -13.25 7.04 -0.37
C SER A 60 -12.29 6.86 0.80
N VAL A 61 -12.09 7.92 1.60
CA VAL A 61 -11.21 7.90 2.78
C VAL A 61 -11.69 6.88 3.81
N ARG A 62 -13.00 6.84 4.12
CA ARG A 62 -13.56 5.89 5.10
C ARG A 62 -13.39 4.44 4.67
N SER A 63 -13.48 4.15 3.38
CA SER A 63 -13.24 2.80 2.85
C SER A 63 -11.83 2.33 3.19
N ILE A 64 -10.83 3.20 2.99
CA ILE A 64 -9.44 2.91 3.33
C ILE A 64 -9.29 2.79 4.86
N CYS A 65 -9.75 3.78 5.63
CA CYS A 65 -9.68 3.76 7.10
C CYS A 65 -10.26 2.46 7.67
N LYS A 66 -11.45 2.04 7.21
CA LYS A 66 -12.11 0.81 7.68
C LYS A 66 -11.28 -0.45 7.42
N LYS A 67 -10.54 -0.51 6.31
CA LYS A 67 -9.65 -1.65 6.02
C LYS A 67 -8.48 -1.70 6.99
N LEU A 68 -7.94 -0.53 7.37
CA LEU A 68 -6.77 -0.42 8.25
C LEU A 68 -7.13 -0.52 9.74
N ASP A 69 -8.36 -0.16 10.11
CA ASP A 69 -8.81 -0.05 11.49
C ASP A 69 -8.79 -1.39 12.24
N HIS A 70 -8.28 -1.37 13.48
CA HIS A 70 -8.08 -2.53 14.35
C HIS A 70 -7.24 -3.64 13.68
N ARG A 71 -6.14 -3.28 13.03
CA ARG A 71 -5.23 -4.22 12.36
C ARG A 71 -3.76 -3.94 12.69
N VAL A 72 -2.91 -4.92 12.41
CA VAL A 72 -1.45 -4.76 12.34
C VAL A 72 -1.05 -4.47 10.89
N LEU A 73 -0.45 -3.31 10.64
CA LEU A 73 0.01 -2.91 9.32
C LEU A 73 1.38 -3.52 9.03
N ILE A 74 1.47 -4.31 7.96
CA ILE A 74 2.67 -5.05 7.57
C ILE A 74 3.15 -4.57 6.19
N PRO A 75 4.26 -3.81 6.11
CA PRO A 75 4.81 -3.34 4.83
C PRO A 75 5.58 -4.47 4.13
N ILE A 76 4.96 -5.13 3.15
CA ILE A 76 5.52 -6.34 2.53
C ILE A 76 6.71 -6.08 1.60
N ASN A 77 6.93 -4.84 1.16
CA ASN A 77 8.03 -4.48 0.27
C ASN A 77 9.28 -3.96 1.01
N ASN A 78 9.33 -4.13 2.34
CA ASN A 78 10.53 -3.77 3.11
C ASN A 78 11.63 -4.83 2.94
N LYS A 79 12.80 -4.41 2.42
CA LYS A 79 13.97 -5.29 2.21
C LYS A 79 14.52 -5.96 3.48
N ASN A 80 14.21 -5.42 4.66
CA ASN A 80 14.64 -5.98 5.95
C ASN A 80 13.65 -7.00 6.55
N MET A 81 12.52 -7.24 5.88
CA MET A 81 11.52 -8.24 6.27
C MET A 81 11.69 -9.47 5.41
N LYS A 82 11.84 -10.63 6.06
CA LYS A 82 11.95 -11.92 5.36
C LYS A 82 10.71 -12.73 5.64
N PHE A 83 9.83 -12.85 4.64
CA PHE A 83 8.59 -13.60 4.75
C PHE A 83 8.83 -15.10 4.53
N LYS A 84 8.05 -15.93 5.22
CA LYS A 84 8.09 -17.39 5.15
C LYS A 84 6.78 -17.93 4.57
N GLY A 85 6.87 -19.01 3.79
CA GLY A 85 5.69 -19.73 3.29
C GLY A 85 4.85 -18.94 2.27
N ILE A 86 5.43 -17.95 1.60
CA ILE A 86 4.81 -17.25 0.46
C ILE A 86 4.68 -18.21 -0.72
N ASN A 87 3.59 -18.08 -1.48
CA ASN A 87 3.42 -18.83 -2.72
C ASN A 87 4.44 -18.30 -3.74
N SER A 88 5.09 -19.18 -4.49
CA SER A 88 5.93 -18.69 -5.59
C SER A 88 5.02 -18.12 -6.68
N SER A 89 5.50 -17.12 -7.42
CA SER A 89 4.79 -16.64 -8.61
C SER A 89 4.55 -17.72 -9.67
N GLU A 90 5.19 -18.89 -9.56
CA GLU A 90 5.01 -20.04 -10.45
C GLU A 90 3.83 -20.93 -10.00
N GLU A 91 3.50 -20.97 -8.70
CA GLU A 91 2.36 -21.74 -8.16
C GLU A 91 1.00 -21.09 -8.43
N LEU A 92 0.97 -19.79 -8.74
CA LEU A 92 -0.26 -19.07 -9.07
C LEU A 92 -0.71 -19.32 -10.53
N ASN A 93 0.22 -19.67 -11.43
CA ASN A 93 -0.08 -19.90 -12.85
C ASN A 93 -0.43 -21.37 -13.17
N SER A 94 -0.22 -22.32 -12.26
CA SER A 94 -0.45 -23.75 -12.50
C SER A 94 -1.90 -24.20 -12.27
N ASN A 95 -2.79 -23.31 -11.85
CA ASN A 95 -4.22 -23.62 -11.66
C ASN A 95 -5.11 -23.24 -12.87
N GLU A 96 -4.55 -22.68 -13.96
CA GLU A 96 -5.35 -22.28 -15.13
C GLU A 96 -5.10 -23.10 -16.42
N GLU A 97 -4.07 -23.95 -16.52
CA GLU A 97 -3.80 -24.69 -17.77
C GLU A 97 -3.64 -26.20 -17.55
N ASN A 98 -4.78 -26.89 -17.45
CA ASN A 98 -4.87 -28.31 -17.82
C ASN A 98 -5.53 -28.42 -19.20
N SER A 99 -4.73 -28.30 -20.26
CA SER A 99 -4.96 -29.01 -21.52
C SER A 99 -3.69 -28.99 -22.37
N GLU A 100 -3.02 -30.15 -22.39
CA GLU A 100 -2.28 -30.76 -23.52
C GLU A 100 -1.69 -29.84 -24.60
N PHE A 101 -0.36 -29.88 -24.82
CA PHE A 101 0.22 -30.56 -25.98
C PHE A 101 1.77 -30.55 -25.95
N ASP A 102 2.29 -31.68 -26.41
CA ASP A 102 3.67 -32.14 -26.43
C ASP A 102 4.60 -31.50 -27.50
N ASN A 103 5.91 -31.65 -27.22
CA ASN A 103 7.06 -31.85 -28.13
C ASN A 103 7.88 -30.68 -28.74
N ASN A 104 9.14 -30.66 -28.28
CA ASN A 104 10.41 -30.78 -29.04
C ASN A 104 11.20 -29.57 -29.56
N ASP A 105 12.49 -29.65 -29.18
CA ASP A 105 13.74 -29.34 -29.89
C ASP A 105 14.05 -27.89 -30.35
N CYS A 106 15.19 -27.33 -29.93
CA CYS A 106 16.44 -27.39 -30.71
C CYS A 106 17.55 -26.45 -30.15
N GLU A 107 18.75 -26.64 -30.68
CA GLU A 107 20.09 -26.34 -30.19
C GLU A 107 20.66 -24.91 -30.36
N LYS A 108 21.72 -24.65 -29.57
CA LYS A 108 23.00 -23.93 -29.84
C LYS A 108 23.00 -22.49 -30.42
N SER A 109 23.74 -21.60 -29.74
CA SER A 109 25.13 -21.13 -30.07
C SER A 109 25.35 -19.69 -29.56
N SER A 110 26.33 -19.45 -28.66
CA SER A 110 27.68 -18.90 -28.94
C SER A 110 27.79 -17.37 -28.80
N GLU A 111 28.73 -16.94 -27.94
CA GLU A 111 29.59 -15.74 -28.04
C GLU A 111 28.92 -14.35 -28.05
N SER A 112 29.46 -13.27 -27.50
CA SER A 112 30.61 -12.96 -26.66
C SER A 112 30.39 -11.52 -26.13
N ASP A 113 31.23 -11.12 -25.18
CA ASP A 113 31.70 -9.74 -24.95
C ASP A 113 30.85 -8.69 -24.22
N THR A 114 31.45 -8.31 -23.08
CA THR A 114 31.59 -6.98 -22.49
C THR A 114 30.63 -6.50 -21.40
N CYS A 115 31.30 -5.97 -20.37
CA CYS A 115 30.99 -4.78 -19.58
C CYS A 115 30.69 -5.05 -18.11
N ASP A 116 31.61 -4.57 -17.27
CA ASP A 116 31.44 -4.36 -15.84
C ASP A 116 30.22 -3.47 -15.58
N CYS A 117 29.19 -4.05 -14.96
CA CYS A 117 28.17 -3.31 -14.25
C CYS A 117 27.83 -4.10 -12.99
N GLU A 118 27.98 -3.49 -11.82
CA GLU A 118 27.51 -4.00 -10.55
C GLU A 118 26.05 -4.46 -10.70
N LYS A 119 25.81 -5.77 -10.54
CA LYS A 119 24.47 -6.34 -10.65
C LYS A 119 23.63 -5.82 -9.48
N SER A 120 22.75 -4.88 -9.79
CA SER A 120 21.60 -4.56 -8.96
C SER A 120 20.79 -5.83 -8.75
N GLU A 121 20.78 -6.34 -7.52
CA GLU A 121 19.86 -7.40 -7.12
C GLU A 121 18.43 -6.87 -7.26
N ASP A 122 17.77 -7.26 -8.35
CA ASP A 122 16.35 -7.04 -8.59
C ASP A 122 15.53 -7.81 -7.54
N SER A 123 15.33 -7.18 -6.38
CA SER A 123 14.40 -7.67 -5.38
C SER A 123 12.99 -7.49 -5.93
N LYS A 124 12.40 -8.56 -6.47
CA LYS A 124 11.00 -8.63 -6.89
C LYS A 124 10.08 -8.08 -5.79
N GLU A 125 9.26 -7.07 -6.12
CA GLU A 125 8.26 -6.54 -5.18
C GLU A 125 7.19 -7.60 -4.91
N LEU A 126 6.83 -7.79 -3.63
CA LEU A 126 5.80 -8.74 -3.23
C LEU A 126 4.43 -8.13 -3.45
N SER A 127 3.48 -8.97 -3.83
CA SER A 127 2.07 -8.64 -3.94
C SER A 127 1.28 -9.26 -2.78
N VAL A 128 0.10 -8.71 -2.49
CA VAL A 128 -0.80 -9.32 -1.50
C VAL A 128 -1.24 -10.73 -1.93
N LEU A 129 -1.23 -11.03 -3.23
CA LEU A 129 -1.59 -12.35 -3.78
C LEU A 129 -0.57 -13.44 -3.43
N ASP A 130 0.68 -13.07 -3.14
CA ASP A 130 1.73 -14.01 -2.74
C ASP A 130 1.41 -14.69 -1.38
N PHE A 131 0.42 -14.16 -0.66
CA PHE A 131 -0.07 -14.63 0.63
C PHE A 131 -1.47 -15.25 0.55
N CYS A 132 -1.99 -15.51 -0.66
CA CYS A 132 -3.33 -16.06 -0.81
C CYS A 132 -3.48 -17.43 -0.14
N ASN A 133 -4.65 -17.70 0.42
CA ASN A 133 -5.01 -18.93 1.12
C ASN A 133 -4.11 -19.28 2.33
N LYS A 134 -3.51 -18.28 2.98
CA LYS A 134 -2.75 -18.45 4.23
C LYS A 134 -3.57 -17.98 5.44
N ASP A 135 -3.58 -18.79 6.49
CA ASP A 135 -4.22 -18.45 7.76
C ASP A 135 -3.41 -17.45 8.60
N TYR A 136 -2.11 -17.32 8.31
CA TYR A 136 -1.20 -16.44 9.03
C TYR A 136 -0.16 -15.83 8.10
N VAL A 137 0.39 -14.69 8.51
CA VAL A 137 1.62 -14.12 7.96
C VAL A 137 2.76 -14.38 8.93
N GLU A 138 3.88 -14.89 8.42
CA GLU A 138 5.07 -15.20 9.20
C GLU A 138 6.30 -14.53 8.57
N PHE A 139 7.05 -13.79 9.37
CA PHE A 139 8.24 -13.08 8.91
C PHE A 139 9.26 -12.85 10.02
N SER A 140 10.50 -12.57 9.61
CA SER A 140 11.56 -12.16 10.53
C SER A 140 12.14 -10.79 10.19
N ILE A 141 12.57 -10.08 11.23
CA ILE A 141 13.32 -8.82 11.14
C ILE A 141 14.55 -8.97 12.02
N LYS A 142 15.74 -9.01 11.40
CA LYS A 142 17.01 -9.36 12.08
C LYS A 142 16.87 -10.70 12.83
N ASN A 143 16.89 -10.68 14.17
CA ASN A 143 16.79 -11.84 15.05
C ASN A 143 15.39 -12.01 15.68
N LYS A 144 14.42 -11.16 15.34
CA LYS A 144 13.04 -11.24 15.82
C LYS A 144 12.18 -12.01 14.83
N GLU A 145 11.35 -12.89 15.34
CA GLU A 145 10.40 -13.71 14.58
C GLU A 145 8.98 -13.29 14.94
N TYR A 146 8.11 -13.20 13.92
CA TYR A 146 6.72 -12.77 14.07
C TYR A 146 5.80 -13.71 13.31
N LYS A 147 4.65 -14.01 13.92
CA LYS A 147 3.59 -14.81 13.31
C LYS A 147 2.24 -14.27 13.77
N PHE A 148 1.46 -13.75 12.84
CA PHE A 148 0.15 -13.17 13.11
C PHE A 148 -0.93 -13.91 12.30
N PRO A 149 -2.14 -14.12 12.87
CA PRO A 149 -3.30 -14.49 12.08
C PRO A 149 -3.49 -13.49 10.93
N MET A 150 -3.79 -13.97 9.72
CA MET A 150 -3.97 -13.11 8.56
C MET A 150 -5.13 -12.12 8.75
N GLU A 151 -6.17 -12.54 9.49
CA GLU A 151 -7.34 -11.70 9.80
C GLU A 151 -7.03 -10.47 10.65
N ASP A 152 -5.95 -10.50 11.44
CA ASP A 152 -5.49 -9.39 12.28
C ASP A 152 -4.56 -8.43 11.52
N CYS A 153 -4.13 -8.79 10.31
CA CYS A 153 -3.15 -8.04 9.53
C CYS A 153 -3.76 -7.34 8.32
N VAL A 154 -3.11 -6.25 7.92
CA VAL A 154 -3.23 -5.71 6.55
C VAL A 154 -1.84 -5.70 5.94
N LEU A 155 -1.69 -6.46 4.86
CA LEU A 155 -0.49 -6.47 4.05
C LEU A 155 -0.53 -5.26 3.11
N LEU A 156 0.41 -4.34 3.29
CA LEU A 156 0.52 -3.12 2.51
C LEU A 156 1.68 -3.25 1.53
N PRO A 157 1.49 -3.02 0.22
CA PRO A 157 2.55 -3.04 -0.79
C PRO A 157 3.44 -1.79 -0.68
N LEU A 158 3.94 -1.54 0.53
CA LEU A 158 4.70 -0.38 0.96
C LEU A 158 6.05 -0.86 1.50
N LYS A 159 7.07 0.01 1.45
CA LYS A 159 8.38 -0.26 2.04
C LYS A 159 8.34 0.02 3.54
N HIS A 160 7.55 0.99 3.99
CA HIS A 160 7.39 1.35 5.38
C HIS A 160 5.92 1.64 5.69
N SER A 161 5.48 1.29 6.90
CA SER A 161 4.16 1.68 7.41
C SER A 161 4.19 3.04 8.12
N SER A 162 5.01 3.97 7.62
CA SER A 162 5.16 5.30 8.21
C SER A 162 4.05 6.24 7.73
N ALA A 163 3.86 7.36 8.42
CA ALA A 163 2.92 8.39 8.00
C ALA A 163 3.16 8.88 6.56
N GLU A 164 4.41 9.02 6.12
CA GLU A 164 4.78 9.47 4.77
C GLU A 164 4.27 8.50 3.70
N GLU A 165 4.58 7.21 3.81
CA GLU A 165 4.15 6.22 2.81
C GLU A 165 2.63 5.98 2.85
N LEU A 166 2.03 6.02 4.04
CA LEU A 166 0.58 5.96 4.17
C LEU A 166 -0.08 7.18 3.51
N SER A 167 0.48 8.39 3.66
CA SER A 167 -0.08 9.59 3.01
C SER A 167 -0.08 9.47 1.49
N GLN A 168 0.99 8.91 0.91
CA GLN A 168 1.07 8.63 -0.52
C GLN A 168 0.07 7.54 -0.96
N TYR A 169 -0.05 6.47 -0.18
CA TYR A 169 -1.01 5.40 -0.43
C TYR A 169 -2.45 5.91 -0.46
N PHE A 170 -2.86 6.72 0.52
CA PHE A 170 -4.17 7.34 0.54
C PHE A 170 -4.36 8.31 -0.63
N ALA A 171 -3.39 9.20 -0.90
CA ALA A 171 -3.49 10.19 -1.97
C ALA A 171 -3.70 9.54 -3.33
N ASN A 172 -2.95 8.47 -3.64
CA ASN A 172 -3.12 7.73 -4.88
C ASN A 172 -4.51 7.12 -5.01
N ILE A 173 -4.98 6.38 -3.99
CA ILE A 173 -6.29 5.71 -4.05
C ILE A 173 -7.43 6.72 -4.18
N ILE A 174 -7.39 7.82 -3.43
CA ILE A 174 -8.44 8.84 -3.47
C ILE A 174 -8.43 9.56 -4.82
N PHE A 175 -7.25 9.88 -5.36
CA PHE A 175 -7.14 10.52 -6.67
C PHE A 175 -7.77 9.65 -7.78
N GLU A 176 -7.40 8.37 -7.85
CA GLU A 176 -7.94 7.44 -8.85
C GLU A 176 -9.45 7.22 -8.66
N ASP A 177 -9.92 6.97 -7.43
CA ASP A 177 -11.36 6.78 -7.14
C ASP A 177 -12.21 8.00 -7.51
N LEU A 178 -11.68 9.23 -7.37
CA LEU A 178 -12.39 10.45 -7.79
C LEU A 178 -12.34 10.65 -9.32
N LYS A 179 -11.22 10.32 -9.97
CA LYS A 179 -11.12 10.34 -11.45
C LYS A 179 -12.08 9.33 -12.07
N GLU A 180 -12.17 8.12 -11.53
CA GLU A 180 -13.11 7.08 -11.98
C GLU A 180 -14.58 7.50 -11.84
N LYS A 181 -14.90 8.32 -10.83
CA LYS A 181 -16.23 8.93 -10.66
C LYS A 181 -16.50 10.11 -11.61
N GLY A 182 -15.54 10.49 -12.44
CA GLY A 182 -15.67 11.53 -13.45
C GLY A 182 -15.37 12.95 -12.95
N TYR A 183 -14.74 13.12 -11.79
CA TYR A 183 -14.36 14.44 -11.30
C TYR A 183 -13.12 15.00 -12.01
N GLU A 184 -13.20 16.25 -12.48
CA GLU A 184 -12.09 16.99 -13.06
C GLU A 184 -11.25 17.69 -11.98
N ILE A 185 -10.49 16.90 -11.21
CA ILE A 185 -9.57 17.41 -10.19
C ILE A 185 -8.15 17.60 -10.74
N GLU A 186 -7.45 18.63 -10.26
CA GLU A 186 -6.05 18.93 -10.55
C GLU A 186 -5.12 18.23 -9.56
N SER A 187 -5.51 18.12 -8.30
CA SER A 187 -4.72 17.40 -7.30
C SER A 187 -5.51 16.96 -6.07
N VAL A 188 -4.99 15.93 -5.38
CA VAL A 188 -5.39 15.53 -4.03
C VAL A 188 -4.16 15.58 -3.13
N SER A 189 -4.24 16.33 -2.04
CA SER A 189 -3.25 16.30 -0.96
C SER A 189 -3.84 15.61 0.27
N VAL A 190 -3.11 14.66 0.83
CA VAL A 190 -3.52 13.91 2.02
C VAL A 190 -2.50 14.10 3.13
N CYS A 191 -2.99 14.39 4.33
CA CYS A 191 -2.20 14.27 5.56
C CYS A 191 -2.62 13.01 6.31
N VAL A 192 -1.67 12.11 6.60
CA VAL A 192 -1.87 11.05 7.58
C VAL A 192 -1.18 11.46 8.86
N ASN A 193 -1.97 11.58 9.93
CA ASN A 193 -1.50 12.00 11.25
C ASN A 193 -1.41 10.77 12.16
N GLU A 194 -0.27 10.56 12.82
CA GLU A 194 -0.05 9.51 13.83
C GLU A 194 -0.52 9.95 15.24
N GLY A 195 -0.74 11.25 15.41
CA GLY A 195 -1.22 11.88 16.63
C GLY A 195 -1.49 13.36 16.40
N ILE A 196 -2.05 14.03 17.39
CA ILE A 196 -2.34 15.47 17.28
C ILE A 196 -1.01 16.23 17.14
N GLY A 197 -0.88 16.99 16.04
CA GLY A 197 0.30 17.81 15.76
C GLY A 197 1.45 17.10 15.07
N GLN A 198 1.29 15.83 14.68
CA GLN A 198 2.32 15.04 13.99
C GLN A 198 1.69 14.27 12.83
N GLY A 199 2.00 14.67 11.61
CA GLY A 199 1.53 14.02 10.40
C GLY A 199 2.42 14.31 9.21
N ALA A 200 2.28 13.50 8.18
CA ALA A 200 2.99 13.63 6.91
C ALA A 200 2.01 13.90 5.78
N PHE A 201 2.43 14.76 4.85
CA PHE A 201 1.62 15.19 3.72
C PHE A 201 2.20 14.61 2.43
N CYS A 202 1.32 14.09 1.56
CA CYS A 202 1.64 13.78 0.19
C CYS A 202 0.62 14.44 -0.74
N LYS A 203 1.10 15.00 -1.85
CA LYS A 203 0.27 15.55 -2.93
C LYS A 203 0.41 14.67 -4.17
N LYS A 204 -0.73 14.30 -4.74
CA LYS A 204 -0.88 13.60 -6.02
C LYS A 204 -1.54 14.55 -7.01
N GLU A 205 -0.96 14.67 -8.19
CA GLU A 205 -1.42 15.48 -9.33
C GLU A 205 -1.61 14.58 -10.56
#